data_AF-A0A4Q3SDI0-F1
#
_entry.id   AF-A0A4Q3SDI0-F1
#
_cell.length_a   1.000
_cell.length_b   1.000
_cell.length_c   1.000
_cell.angle_alpha   90.00
_cell.angle_beta   90.00
_cell.angle_gamma   90.00
#
_symmetry.space_group_name_H-M   'P 1'
#
loop_
_entity.id
_entity.type
_entity.pdbx_description
1 polymer ?
#
loop_
_entity_poly.entity_id
_entity_poly.type
_entity_poly.pdbx_seq_one_letter_code
_entity_poly.pdbx_strand_id
1 'polypeptide(L)'
;GDMAKANTVWTRGDLAKKAPGIDWTAFLQAAGMAQQPTFGPWQPSAISDIAGLVGSQPIATWKDYLAFHAIERGAPYLSKALVDEHFAFNSTALAGTPQQRDRWKRGVDNTSEALGEAVGKLYVERHFTPEAKAQMQEMVKNILVAFDARIDRLDWMSPETKAKAKEKLANFRVGVGYPDKWRDYSGLRIVRGDAYGNWERSEAFEYRRNVAKLAGPVDRDEWWMTPQTVNALNLPMQNMIVFPAAILEPTFFDPNADAAVNYGAIGGVIGHEVVHGFDDTGALFDAKGNLKNWWTPADMAQFKARSQALAAQYSAYEPLPGLHLNGNQVLGENIADLAGLASAYDAYHLSLKGQAAP
;
A
#
# COMPACT_ATOMS: atom_id res chain seq x y z
N GLY A 1 -5.84 10.88 4.28
CA GLY A 1 -7.29 11.02 4.56
C GLY A 1 -7.53 10.74 6.02
N ASP A 2 -8.60 11.27 6.62
CA ASP A 2 -8.87 11.07 8.05
C ASP A 2 -9.43 9.66 8.30
N MET A 3 -8.54 8.72 8.61
CA MET A 3 -8.85 7.30 8.85
C MET A 3 -9.90 7.11 9.95
N ALA A 4 -9.98 8.01 10.93
CA ALA A 4 -10.99 7.93 11.98
C ALA A 4 -12.41 8.15 11.42
N LYS A 5 -12.56 8.92 10.33
CA LYS A 5 -13.84 9.12 9.63
C LYS A 5 -14.21 7.96 8.71
N ALA A 6 -13.26 7.07 8.40
CA ALA A 6 -13.48 5.92 7.55
C ALA A 6 -14.16 4.73 8.26
N ASN A 7 -14.36 4.78 9.59
CA ASN A 7 -15.01 3.70 10.35
C ASN A 7 -16.55 3.68 10.25
N THR A 8 -17.12 4.30 9.22
CA THR A 8 -18.58 4.33 9.05
C THR A 8 -19.04 3.17 8.18
N VAL A 9 -20.17 2.58 8.55
CA VAL A 9 -20.81 1.52 7.78
C VAL A 9 -22.18 2.01 7.34
N TRP A 10 -22.46 1.89 6.04
CA TRP A 10 -23.78 2.14 5.46
C TRP A 10 -24.40 0.80 5.08
N THR A 11 -25.66 0.60 5.47
CA THR A 11 -26.48 -0.48 4.94
C THR A 11 -26.93 -0.15 3.51
N ARG A 12 -27.39 -1.15 2.75
CA ARG A 12 -28.02 -0.90 1.45
C ARG A 12 -29.17 0.13 1.52
N GLY A 13 -29.96 0.10 2.59
CA GLY A 13 -31.04 1.05 2.82
C GLY A 13 -30.57 2.47 3.15
N ASP A 14 -29.32 2.65 3.58
CA ASP A 14 -28.74 3.96 3.85
C ASP A 14 -28.30 4.68 2.58
N LEU A 15 -27.92 3.97 1.52
CA LEU A 15 -27.38 4.56 0.29
C LEU A 15 -28.33 5.62 -0.30
N ALA A 16 -29.59 5.26 -0.53
CA ALA A 16 -30.58 6.16 -1.10
C ALA A 16 -30.95 7.33 -0.15
N LYS A 17 -30.80 7.15 1.16
CA LYS A 17 -31.10 8.19 2.17
C LYS A 17 -29.96 9.19 2.32
N LYS A 18 -28.71 8.71 2.32
CA LYS A 18 -27.50 9.50 2.59
C LYS A 18 -26.85 10.04 1.33
N ALA A 19 -27.11 9.42 0.18
CA ALA A 19 -26.59 9.84 -1.12
C ALA A 19 -27.70 9.75 -2.19
N PRO A 20 -28.73 10.62 -2.11
CA PRO A 20 -29.81 10.64 -3.11
C PRO A 20 -29.31 11.16 -4.46
N GLY A 21 -30.02 10.80 -5.54
CA GLY A 21 -29.75 11.28 -6.90
C GLY A 21 -29.22 10.22 -7.88
N ILE A 22 -28.92 9.01 -7.39
CA ILE A 22 -28.57 7.85 -8.23
C ILE A 22 -29.50 6.67 -7.94
N ASP A 23 -29.81 5.89 -8.98
CA ASP A 23 -30.45 4.58 -8.82
C ASP A 23 -29.40 3.58 -8.30
N TRP A 24 -29.28 3.50 -6.98
CA TRP A 24 -28.37 2.57 -6.31
C TRP A 24 -28.68 1.10 -6.61
N THR A 25 -29.94 0.75 -6.94
CA THR A 25 -30.28 -0.63 -7.28
C THR A 25 -29.71 -0.98 -8.65
N ALA A 26 -29.94 -0.13 -9.65
CA ALA A 26 -29.36 -0.31 -10.98
C ALA A 26 -27.83 -0.27 -10.94
N PHE A 27 -27.24 0.66 -10.19
CA PHE A 27 -25.79 0.77 -10.04
C PHE A 27 -25.18 -0.50 -9.44
N LEU A 28 -25.69 -0.98 -8.30
CA LEU A 28 -25.16 -2.18 -7.64
C LEU A 28 -25.41 -3.45 -8.47
N GLN A 29 -26.50 -3.51 -9.23
CA GLN A 29 -26.75 -4.61 -10.15
C GLN A 29 -25.75 -4.64 -11.30
N ALA A 30 -25.49 -3.50 -11.94
CA ALA A 30 -24.47 -3.37 -12.98
C ALA A 30 -23.06 -3.68 -12.45
N ALA A 31 -22.80 -3.33 -11.19
CA ALA A 31 -21.54 -3.61 -10.50
C ALA A 31 -21.44 -5.05 -9.95
N GLY A 32 -22.40 -5.95 -10.19
CA GLY A 32 -22.35 -7.31 -9.65
C GLY A 32 -22.39 -7.39 -8.12
N MET A 33 -22.80 -6.33 -7.43
CA MET A 33 -22.87 -6.20 -5.97
C MET A 33 -24.33 -6.15 -5.46
N ALA A 34 -25.27 -6.69 -6.25
CA ALA A 34 -26.70 -6.62 -5.96
C ALA A 34 -27.11 -7.22 -4.61
N GLN A 35 -26.31 -8.12 -4.04
CA GLN A 35 -26.57 -8.79 -2.76
C GLN A 35 -25.72 -8.26 -1.60
N GLN A 36 -24.87 -7.25 -1.84
CA GLN A 36 -23.98 -6.73 -0.80
C GLN A 36 -24.81 -5.96 0.26
N PRO A 37 -24.76 -6.36 1.54
CA PRO A 37 -25.63 -5.78 2.57
C PRO A 37 -25.11 -4.45 3.13
N THR A 38 -23.78 -4.29 3.19
CA THR A 38 -23.10 -3.18 3.85
C THR A 38 -21.91 -2.67 3.04
N PHE A 39 -21.62 -1.38 3.22
CA PHE A 39 -20.58 -0.64 2.51
C PHE A 39 -19.81 0.23 3.51
N GLY A 40 -18.49 0.33 3.33
CA GLY A 40 -17.64 1.26 4.05
C GLY A 40 -17.38 2.51 3.21
N PRO A 41 -18.19 3.58 3.31
CA PRO A 41 -17.97 4.82 2.57
C PRO A 41 -16.73 5.53 3.10
N TRP A 42 -15.63 5.45 2.36
CA TRP A 42 -14.36 6.07 2.74
C TRP A 42 -14.44 7.61 2.82
N GLN A 43 -15.18 8.24 1.90
CA GLN A 43 -15.52 9.66 1.93
C GLN A 43 -17.04 9.86 1.79
N PRO A 44 -17.80 9.78 2.90
CA PRO A 44 -19.26 9.84 2.88
C PRO A 44 -19.83 11.10 2.20
N SER A 45 -19.22 12.27 2.42
CA SER A 45 -19.67 13.53 1.81
C SER A 45 -19.47 13.53 0.30
N ALA A 46 -18.30 13.11 -0.19
CA ALA A 46 -18.04 13.03 -1.62
C ALA A 46 -19.00 12.07 -2.33
N ILE A 47 -19.32 10.92 -1.71
CA ILE A 47 -20.31 9.97 -2.25
C ILE A 47 -21.70 10.62 -2.34
N SER A 48 -22.09 11.37 -1.31
CA SER A 48 -23.37 12.10 -1.29
C SER A 48 -23.43 13.18 -2.38
N ASP A 49 -22.38 13.99 -2.50
CA ASP A 49 -22.30 15.09 -3.46
C ASP A 49 -22.27 14.56 -4.90
N ILE A 50 -21.51 13.49 -5.17
CA ILE A 50 -21.47 12.83 -6.49
C ILE A 50 -22.84 12.27 -6.86
N ALA A 51 -23.54 11.60 -5.92
CA ALA A 51 -24.89 11.11 -6.18
C ALA A 51 -25.86 12.26 -6.51
N GLY A 52 -25.74 13.40 -5.82
CA GLY A 52 -26.50 14.61 -6.13
C GLY A 52 -26.22 15.15 -7.54
N LEU A 53 -24.96 15.10 -7.99
CA LEU A 53 -24.59 15.46 -9.37
C LEU A 53 -25.19 14.49 -10.40
N VAL A 54 -25.24 13.18 -10.11
CA VAL A 54 -25.86 12.19 -11.01
C VAL A 54 -27.32 12.54 -11.28
N GLY A 55 -28.07 12.93 -10.25
CA GLY A 55 -29.49 13.25 -10.38
C GLY A 55 -29.78 14.66 -10.91
N SER A 56 -28.86 15.60 -10.74
CA SER A 56 -29.07 17.01 -11.11
C SER A 56 -28.52 17.40 -12.47
N GLN A 57 -27.46 16.74 -12.95
CA GLN A 57 -26.81 17.12 -14.21
C GLN A 57 -27.50 16.49 -15.43
N PRO A 58 -27.52 17.18 -16.58
CA PRO A 58 -28.05 16.61 -17.82
C PRO A 58 -27.33 15.30 -18.20
N ILE A 59 -28.10 14.33 -18.71
CA ILE A 59 -27.52 13.04 -19.15
C ILE A 59 -26.46 13.21 -20.26
N ALA A 60 -26.56 14.27 -21.07
CA ALA A 60 -25.56 14.59 -22.08
C ALA A 60 -24.18 14.88 -21.46
N THR A 61 -24.14 15.63 -20.35
CA THR A 61 -22.89 15.92 -19.62
C THR A 61 -22.23 14.64 -19.13
N TRP A 62 -23.01 13.70 -18.60
CA TRP A 62 -22.48 12.41 -18.17
C TRP A 62 -21.99 11.55 -19.33
N LYS A 63 -22.68 11.57 -20.47
CA LYS A 63 -22.23 10.87 -21.68
C LYS A 63 -20.89 11.41 -22.17
N ASP A 64 -20.74 12.73 -22.23
CA ASP A 64 -19.50 13.37 -22.67
C ASP A 64 -18.35 13.07 -21.69
N TYR A 65 -18.60 13.19 -20.39
CA TYR A 65 -17.64 12.87 -19.33
C TYR A 65 -17.17 11.41 -19.40
N LEU A 66 -18.12 10.46 -19.47
CA LEU A 66 -17.81 9.03 -19.52
C LEU A 66 -17.15 8.62 -20.85
N ALA A 67 -17.55 9.22 -21.97
CA ALA A 67 -16.90 8.97 -23.26
C ALA A 67 -15.45 9.44 -23.25
N PHE A 68 -15.17 10.64 -22.72
CA PHE A 68 -13.81 11.13 -22.52
C PHE A 68 -12.99 10.15 -21.68
N HIS A 69 -13.47 9.77 -20.50
CA HIS A 69 -12.73 8.85 -19.62
C HIS A 69 -12.58 7.43 -20.19
N ALA A 70 -13.52 6.95 -21.00
CA ALA A 70 -13.38 5.69 -21.71
C ALA A 70 -12.25 5.75 -22.77
N ILE A 71 -12.22 6.82 -23.56
CA ILE A 71 -11.16 7.05 -24.55
C ILE A 71 -9.81 7.19 -23.84
N GLU A 72 -9.75 7.98 -22.78
CA GLU A 72 -8.52 8.28 -22.05
C GLU A 72 -7.90 7.03 -21.42
N ARG A 73 -8.72 6.18 -20.78
CA ARG A 73 -8.24 4.88 -20.23
C ARG A 73 -7.78 3.92 -21.31
N GLY A 74 -8.42 3.95 -22.48
CA GLY A 74 -8.10 3.09 -23.61
C GLY A 74 -6.90 3.56 -24.44
N ALA A 75 -6.61 4.85 -24.45
CA ALA A 75 -5.64 5.50 -25.33
C ALA A 75 -4.25 4.82 -25.38
N PRO A 76 -3.66 4.33 -24.26
CA PRO A 76 -2.37 3.63 -24.28
C PRO A 76 -2.30 2.38 -25.18
N TYR A 77 -3.45 1.80 -25.50
CA TYR A 77 -3.61 0.55 -26.25
C TYR A 77 -4.09 0.74 -27.69
N LEU A 78 -4.36 1.99 -28.10
CA LEU A 78 -4.94 2.33 -29.40
C LEU A 78 -3.85 2.78 -30.40
N SER A 79 -4.25 3.59 -31.38
CA SER A 79 -3.37 4.10 -32.43
C SER A 79 -2.27 5.00 -31.87
N LYS A 80 -1.18 5.15 -32.63
CA LYS A 80 -0.05 6.01 -32.24
C LYS A 80 -0.51 7.44 -31.89
N ALA A 81 -1.43 8.02 -32.66
CA ALA A 81 -1.93 9.37 -32.42
C ALA A 81 -2.57 9.52 -31.03
N LEU A 82 -3.36 8.54 -30.59
CA LEU A 82 -3.99 8.56 -29.26
C LEU A 82 -2.97 8.30 -28.14
N VAL A 83 -2.02 7.40 -28.37
CA VAL A 83 -0.93 7.14 -27.43
C VAL A 83 -0.05 8.39 -27.23
N ASP A 84 0.24 9.12 -28.30
CA ASP A 84 1.05 10.33 -28.26
C ASP A 84 0.32 11.46 -27.54
N GLU A 85 -0.99 11.66 -27.82
CA GLU A 85 -1.81 12.67 -27.14
C GLU A 85 -1.94 12.39 -25.63
N HIS A 86 -2.22 11.12 -25.28
CA HIS A 86 -2.27 10.68 -23.89
C HIS A 86 -0.94 10.95 -23.15
N PHE A 87 0.19 10.70 -23.80
CA PHE A 87 1.52 10.97 -23.25
C PHE A 87 1.80 12.49 -23.12
N ALA A 88 1.41 13.28 -24.12
CA ALA A 88 1.60 14.72 -24.13
C ALA A 88 0.92 15.37 -22.92
N PHE A 89 -0.31 14.99 -22.60
CA PHE A 89 -0.99 15.50 -21.42
C PHE A 89 -0.44 14.89 -20.11
N ASN A 90 -0.56 13.57 -19.93
CA ASN A 90 -0.35 12.94 -18.62
C ASN A 90 1.11 12.87 -18.16
N SER A 91 2.06 12.90 -19.10
CA SER A 91 3.48 12.76 -18.77
C SER A 91 4.28 14.02 -19.07
N THR A 92 4.05 14.66 -20.22
CA THR A 92 4.80 15.88 -20.58
C THR A 92 4.24 17.10 -19.84
N ALA A 93 2.94 17.40 -19.97
CA ALA A 93 2.36 18.60 -19.38
C ALA A 93 2.28 18.54 -17.84
N LEU A 94 1.95 17.37 -17.26
CA LEU A 94 1.82 17.22 -15.81
C LEU A 94 3.14 16.98 -15.07
N ALA A 95 4.08 16.25 -15.67
CA ALA A 95 5.28 15.76 -14.98
C ALA A 95 6.60 16.16 -15.66
N GLY A 96 6.56 16.90 -16.79
CA GLY A 96 7.76 17.31 -17.52
C GLY A 96 8.53 16.16 -18.16
N THR A 97 7.93 14.98 -18.31
CA THR A 97 8.62 13.81 -18.89
C THR A 97 8.84 14.04 -20.38
N PRO A 98 10.10 14.09 -20.87
CA PRO A 98 10.39 14.54 -22.22
C PRO A 98 10.12 13.47 -23.30
N GLN A 99 10.12 12.19 -22.93
CA GLN A 99 10.00 11.09 -23.89
C GLN A 99 9.23 9.91 -23.31
N GLN A 100 8.34 9.34 -24.13
CA GLN A 100 7.64 8.12 -23.78
C GLN A 100 8.60 6.94 -23.69
N ARG A 101 8.45 6.12 -22.66
CA ARG A 101 9.22 4.88 -22.50
C ARG A 101 9.08 3.97 -23.72
N ASP A 102 10.17 3.28 -24.04
CA ASP A 102 10.21 2.30 -25.12
C ASP A 102 9.05 1.31 -25.04
N ARG A 103 8.58 0.86 -26.20
CA ARG A 103 7.38 0.01 -26.29
C ARG A 103 7.50 -1.25 -25.44
N TRP A 104 8.69 -1.85 -25.37
CA TRP A 104 8.91 -3.07 -24.61
C TRP A 104 8.77 -2.85 -23.09
N LYS A 105 9.21 -1.70 -22.55
CA LYS A 105 9.06 -1.36 -21.12
C LYS A 105 7.59 -1.26 -20.74
N ARG A 106 6.79 -0.56 -21.55
CA ARG A 106 5.33 -0.48 -21.38
C ARG A 106 4.65 -1.84 -21.53
N GLY A 107 5.16 -2.69 -22.42
CA GLY A 107 4.70 -4.08 -22.55
C GLY A 107 4.96 -4.92 -21.30
N VAL A 108 6.12 -4.74 -20.65
CA VAL A 108 6.45 -5.40 -19.37
C VAL A 108 5.50 -4.94 -18.28
N ASP A 109 5.23 -3.64 -18.16
CA ASP A 109 4.30 -3.10 -17.16
C ASP A 109 2.89 -3.66 -17.36
N ASN A 110 2.33 -3.58 -18.56
CA ASN A 110 1.00 -4.11 -18.86
C ASN A 110 0.90 -5.62 -18.57
N THR A 111 1.97 -6.37 -18.84
CA THR A 111 2.02 -7.80 -18.52
C THR A 111 2.07 -8.03 -17.00
N SER A 112 2.82 -7.19 -16.28
CA SER A 112 2.95 -7.26 -14.82
C SER A 112 1.67 -6.83 -14.10
N GLU A 113 0.91 -5.89 -14.67
CA GLU A 113 -0.42 -5.51 -14.18
C GLU A 113 -1.45 -6.61 -14.42
N ALA A 114 -1.48 -7.20 -15.61
CA ALA A 114 -2.46 -8.23 -15.96
C ALA A 114 -2.19 -9.62 -15.35
N LEU A 115 -0.91 -9.99 -15.18
CA LEU A 115 -0.45 -11.34 -14.84
C LEU A 115 0.62 -11.32 -13.73
N GLY A 116 0.57 -10.34 -12.83
CA GLY A 116 1.65 -10.01 -11.91
C GLY A 116 2.20 -11.18 -11.09
N GLU A 117 1.32 -12.01 -10.51
CA GLU A 117 1.76 -13.19 -9.75
C GLU A 117 2.33 -14.31 -10.64
N ALA A 118 1.86 -14.46 -11.89
CA ALA A 118 2.44 -15.43 -12.81
C ALA A 118 3.85 -15.01 -13.27
N VAL A 119 4.04 -13.71 -13.53
CA VAL A 119 5.38 -13.13 -13.77
C VAL A 119 6.26 -13.29 -12.53
N GLY A 120 5.73 -13.00 -11.35
CA GLY A 120 6.44 -13.10 -10.08
C GLY A 120 6.94 -14.50 -9.77
N LYS A 121 6.12 -15.53 -10.06
CA LYS A 121 6.53 -16.93 -9.94
C LYS A 121 7.76 -17.24 -10.80
N LEU A 122 7.74 -16.85 -12.07
CA LEU A 122 8.89 -17.04 -12.97
C LEU A 122 10.11 -16.21 -12.56
N TYR A 123 9.89 -15.01 -12.00
CA TYR A 123 10.96 -14.15 -11.51
C TYR A 123 11.68 -14.80 -10.32
N VAL A 124 10.96 -15.26 -9.30
CA VAL A 124 11.59 -15.87 -8.12
C VAL A 124 12.27 -17.20 -8.43
N GLU A 125 11.74 -17.99 -9.36
CA GLU A 125 12.39 -19.22 -9.85
C GLU A 125 13.78 -18.96 -10.45
N ARG A 126 14.02 -17.74 -10.97
CA ARG A 126 15.25 -17.38 -11.69
C ARG A 126 16.19 -16.49 -10.89
N HIS A 127 15.66 -15.66 -10.00
CA HIS A 127 16.38 -14.52 -9.43
C HIS A 127 16.39 -14.49 -7.90
N PHE A 128 15.71 -15.42 -7.21
CA PHE A 128 15.62 -15.40 -5.75
C PHE A 128 15.97 -16.76 -5.14
N THR A 129 16.74 -16.77 -4.05
CA THR A 129 17.24 -18.00 -3.43
C THR A 129 16.62 -18.27 -2.07
N PRO A 130 16.45 -19.54 -1.67
CA PRO A 130 16.02 -19.90 -0.31
C PRO A 130 16.93 -19.33 0.80
N GLU A 131 18.22 -19.21 0.54
CA GLU A 131 19.21 -18.67 1.47
C GLU A 131 18.96 -17.18 1.74
N ALA A 132 18.69 -16.39 0.69
CA ALA A 132 18.34 -14.99 0.84
C ALA A 132 17.04 -14.82 1.67
N LYS A 133 16.05 -15.67 1.43
CA LYS A 133 14.81 -15.71 2.23
C LYS A 133 15.10 -15.97 3.71
N ALA A 134 15.93 -16.96 4.02
CA ALA A 134 16.26 -17.31 5.40
C ALA A 134 17.02 -16.20 6.14
N GLN A 135 18.01 -15.58 5.49
CA GLN A 135 18.77 -14.46 6.08
C GLN A 135 17.86 -13.24 6.34
N MET A 136 16.99 -12.93 5.39
CA MET A 136 16.02 -11.84 5.54
C MET A 136 15.05 -12.12 6.70
N GLN A 137 14.56 -13.35 6.86
CA GLN A 137 13.71 -13.72 7.98
C GLN A 137 14.39 -13.55 9.35
N GLU A 138 15.68 -13.88 9.47
CA GLU A 138 16.43 -13.65 10.71
C GLU A 138 16.65 -12.15 10.97
N MET A 139 16.90 -11.35 9.94
CA MET A 139 17.02 -9.90 10.09
C MET A 139 15.71 -9.27 10.57
N VAL A 140 14.56 -9.67 10.00
CA VAL A 140 13.24 -9.22 10.47
C VAL A 140 13.04 -9.56 11.93
N LYS A 141 13.33 -10.80 12.33
CA LYS A 141 13.24 -11.21 13.73
C LYS A 141 14.12 -10.36 14.66
N ASN A 142 15.36 -10.07 14.27
CA ASN A 142 16.26 -9.22 15.05
C ASN A 142 15.71 -7.79 15.22
N ILE A 143 15.10 -7.23 14.18
CA ILE A 143 14.49 -5.90 14.22
C ILE A 143 13.23 -5.89 15.08
N LEU A 144 12.39 -6.93 15.02
CA LEU A 144 11.24 -7.06 15.91
C LEU A 144 11.68 -7.12 17.38
N VAL A 145 12.75 -7.86 17.69
CA VAL A 145 13.32 -7.91 19.05
C VAL A 145 13.87 -6.55 19.49
N ALA A 146 14.58 -5.85 18.59
CA ALA A 146 15.07 -4.50 18.88
C ALA A 146 13.93 -3.52 19.14
N PHE A 147 12.87 -3.57 18.32
CA PHE A 147 11.69 -2.72 18.47
C PHE A 147 10.94 -2.99 19.77
N ASP A 148 10.80 -4.27 20.17
CA ASP A 148 10.21 -4.66 21.45
C ASP A 148 10.97 -4.03 22.65
N ALA A 149 12.29 -4.11 22.62
CA ALA A 149 13.16 -3.51 23.64
C ALA A 149 13.08 -1.98 23.64
N ARG A 150 12.86 -1.35 22.47
CA ARG A 150 12.63 0.10 22.37
C ARG A 150 11.31 0.50 23.02
N ILE A 151 10.23 -0.27 22.82
CA ILE A 151 8.92 -0.03 23.47
C ILE A 151 9.07 0.03 25.00
N ASP A 152 9.84 -0.90 25.59
CA ASP A 152 10.04 -0.94 27.04
C ASP A 152 10.71 0.33 27.59
N ARG A 153 11.61 0.95 26.80
CA ARG A 153 12.38 2.14 27.17
C ARG A 153 11.63 3.46 27.01
N LEU A 154 10.44 3.47 26.40
CA LEU A 154 9.66 4.71 26.21
C LEU A 154 9.17 5.24 27.56
N ASP A 155 9.75 6.32 28.05
CA ASP A 155 9.42 6.95 29.34
C ASP A 155 8.04 7.63 29.36
N TRP A 156 7.57 8.07 28.19
CA TRP A 156 6.33 8.82 28.02
C TRP A 156 5.08 7.93 27.89
N MET A 157 5.25 6.61 27.74
CA MET A 157 4.16 5.68 27.47
C MET A 157 3.85 4.82 28.70
N SER A 158 2.58 4.77 29.11
CA SER A 158 2.14 3.97 30.25
C SER A 158 2.39 2.46 30.06
N PRO A 159 2.49 1.68 31.16
CA PRO A 159 2.59 0.22 31.09
C PRO A 159 1.45 -0.44 30.31
N GLU A 160 0.24 0.12 30.38
CA GLU A 160 -0.94 -0.38 29.66
C GLU A 160 -0.78 -0.25 28.14
N THR A 161 -0.44 0.95 27.65
CA THR A 161 -0.24 1.17 26.22
C THR A 161 0.99 0.43 25.71
N LYS A 162 2.06 0.29 26.52
CA LYS A 162 3.19 -0.60 26.21
C LYS A 162 2.75 -2.04 26.00
N ALA A 163 1.96 -2.61 26.90
CA ALA A 163 1.47 -3.98 26.74
C ALA A 163 0.67 -4.15 25.43
N LYS A 164 -0.12 -3.15 25.04
CA LYS A 164 -0.86 -3.17 23.75
C LYS A 164 0.04 -3.03 22.53
N ALA A 165 1.05 -2.17 22.58
CA ALA A 165 2.04 -2.06 21.51
C ALA A 165 2.80 -3.38 21.32
N LYS A 166 3.20 -4.04 22.41
CA LYS A 166 3.87 -5.36 22.37
C LYS A 166 2.93 -6.47 21.88
N GLU A 167 1.64 -6.45 22.27
CA GLU A 167 0.62 -7.36 21.73
C GLU A 167 0.49 -7.20 20.20
N LYS A 168 0.51 -5.98 19.69
CA LYS A 168 0.49 -5.70 18.25
C LYS A 168 1.76 -6.19 17.56
N LEU A 169 2.92 -5.91 18.16
CA LEU A 169 4.22 -6.32 17.64
C LEU A 169 4.32 -7.84 17.51
N ALA A 170 3.91 -8.58 18.54
CA ALA A 170 3.94 -10.03 18.58
C ALA A 170 3.00 -10.71 17.56
N ASN A 171 1.97 -9.98 17.10
CA ASN A 171 1.01 -10.47 16.12
C ASN A 171 1.34 -10.02 14.68
N PHE A 172 2.52 -9.45 14.41
CA PHE A 172 2.92 -9.14 13.04
C PHE A 172 3.05 -10.40 12.20
N ARG A 173 2.48 -10.35 11.01
CA ARG A 173 2.68 -11.35 9.96
C ARG A 173 3.76 -10.83 9.01
N VAL A 174 4.63 -11.72 8.55
CA VAL A 174 5.79 -11.33 7.74
C VAL A 174 5.79 -12.14 6.44
N GLY A 175 5.68 -11.44 5.32
CA GLY A 175 5.86 -11.99 3.98
C GLY A 175 7.26 -11.66 3.43
N VAL A 176 8.02 -12.66 2.99
CA VAL A 176 9.37 -12.48 2.43
C VAL A 176 9.50 -13.19 1.09
N GLY A 177 9.92 -12.45 0.07
CA GLY A 177 10.16 -12.89 -1.30
C GLY A 177 8.87 -13.02 -2.12
N TYR A 178 8.01 -13.97 -1.76
CA TYR A 178 6.85 -14.36 -2.55
C TYR A 178 5.74 -15.00 -1.70
N PRO A 179 4.47 -14.97 -2.16
CA PRO A 179 3.37 -15.62 -1.46
C PRO A 179 3.45 -17.15 -1.55
N ASP A 180 2.91 -17.85 -0.55
CA ASP A 180 2.88 -19.32 -0.53
C ASP A 180 1.82 -19.90 -1.49
N LYS A 181 0.82 -19.09 -1.86
CA LYS A 181 -0.26 -19.44 -2.79
C LYS A 181 -0.22 -18.47 -3.96
N TRP A 182 -0.28 -19.02 -5.18
CA TRP A 182 -0.32 -18.26 -6.42
C TRP A 182 -1.75 -18.10 -6.92
N ARG A 183 -2.05 -16.95 -7.51
CA ARG A 183 -3.30 -16.65 -8.20
C ARG A 183 -3.52 -17.60 -9.36
N ASP A 184 -4.75 -18.12 -9.45
CA ASP A 184 -5.21 -18.86 -10.61
C ASP A 184 -5.69 -17.90 -11.71
N TYR A 185 -5.06 -17.97 -12.89
CA TYR A 185 -5.43 -17.18 -14.07
C TYR A 185 -6.23 -17.98 -15.11
N SER A 186 -6.71 -19.18 -14.77
CA SER A 186 -7.49 -20.03 -15.70
C SER A 186 -8.70 -19.33 -16.33
N GLY A 187 -9.31 -18.38 -15.60
CA GLY A 187 -10.43 -17.55 -16.08
C GLY A 187 -10.04 -16.35 -16.95
N LEU A 188 -8.76 -16.09 -17.19
CA LEU A 188 -8.27 -14.97 -18.00
C LEU A 188 -7.85 -15.44 -19.40
N ARG A 189 -8.59 -15.00 -20.42
CA ARG A 189 -8.28 -15.28 -21.82
C ARG A 189 -7.40 -14.16 -22.42
N ILE A 190 -6.22 -14.53 -22.91
CA ILE A 190 -5.32 -13.66 -23.67
C ILE A 190 -5.34 -14.04 -25.15
N VAL A 191 -5.46 -13.05 -26.03
CA VAL A 191 -5.53 -13.19 -27.50
C VAL A 191 -4.39 -12.42 -28.14
N ARG A 192 -3.56 -13.11 -28.93
CA ARG A 192 -2.46 -12.47 -29.65
C ARG A 192 -3.00 -11.46 -30.67
N GLY A 193 -2.42 -10.25 -30.68
CA GLY A 193 -2.81 -9.18 -31.60
C GLY A 193 -3.97 -8.30 -31.12
N ASP A 194 -4.61 -8.64 -30.00
CA ASP A 194 -5.73 -7.88 -29.42
C ASP A 194 -5.31 -7.20 -28.10
N ALA A 195 -4.46 -6.17 -28.20
CA ALA A 195 -3.90 -5.50 -27.02
C ALA A 195 -4.98 -4.82 -26.16
N TYR A 196 -5.89 -4.07 -26.79
CA TYR A 196 -6.99 -3.39 -26.11
C TYR A 196 -7.95 -4.40 -25.45
N GLY A 197 -8.39 -5.43 -26.17
CA GLY A 197 -9.28 -6.44 -25.60
C GLY A 197 -8.60 -7.30 -24.52
N ASN A 198 -7.28 -7.52 -24.58
CA ASN A 198 -6.55 -8.16 -23.48
C ASN A 198 -6.57 -7.33 -22.20
N TRP A 199 -6.37 -6.02 -22.31
CA TRP A 199 -6.46 -5.10 -21.18
C TRP A 199 -7.87 -5.07 -20.58
N GLU A 200 -8.92 -4.96 -21.40
CA GLU A 200 -10.30 -5.02 -20.89
C GLU A 200 -10.61 -6.35 -20.18
N ARG A 201 -10.11 -7.47 -20.74
CA ARG A 201 -10.30 -8.80 -20.13
C ARG A 201 -9.55 -8.94 -18.81
N SER A 202 -8.34 -8.38 -18.68
CA SER A 202 -7.57 -8.41 -17.42
C SER A 202 -8.23 -7.55 -16.34
N GLU A 203 -8.66 -6.32 -16.68
CA GLU A 203 -9.41 -5.45 -15.76
C GLU A 203 -10.69 -6.14 -15.25
N ALA A 204 -11.45 -6.73 -16.18
CA ALA A 204 -12.68 -7.43 -15.83
C ALA A 204 -12.43 -8.71 -15.01
N PHE A 205 -11.31 -9.40 -15.23
CA PHE A 205 -10.91 -10.56 -14.44
C PHE A 205 -10.60 -10.16 -12.99
N GLU A 206 -9.77 -9.15 -12.77
CA GLU A 206 -9.44 -8.65 -11.43
C GLU A 206 -10.66 -8.06 -10.72
N TYR A 207 -11.52 -7.35 -11.44
CA TYR A 207 -12.79 -6.86 -10.90
C TYR A 207 -13.67 -8.00 -10.36
N ARG A 208 -13.91 -9.03 -11.18
CA ARG A 208 -14.72 -10.20 -10.76
C ARG A 208 -14.09 -10.94 -9.58
N ARG A 209 -12.76 -11.06 -9.55
CA ARG A 209 -12.03 -11.65 -8.43
C ARG A 209 -12.29 -10.87 -7.14
N ASN A 210 -12.17 -9.53 -7.17
CA ASN A 210 -12.42 -8.70 -5.99
C ASN A 210 -13.88 -8.71 -5.54
N VAL A 211 -14.84 -8.72 -6.46
CA VAL A 211 -16.28 -8.87 -6.12
C VAL A 211 -16.54 -10.25 -5.48
N ALA A 212 -15.94 -11.32 -5.98
CA ALA A 212 -16.09 -12.66 -5.42
C ALA A 212 -15.60 -12.78 -3.96
N LYS A 213 -14.61 -11.96 -3.55
CA LYS A 213 -14.13 -11.94 -2.16
C LYS A 213 -15.20 -11.51 -1.16
N LEU A 214 -16.19 -10.72 -1.58
CA LEU A 214 -17.26 -10.23 -0.69
C LEU A 214 -18.10 -11.36 -0.07
N ALA A 215 -18.18 -12.52 -0.74
CA ALA A 215 -18.93 -13.68 -0.26
C ALA A 215 -18.12 -14.61 0.65
N GLY A 216 -16.80 -14.39 0.77
CA GLY A 216 -15.88 -15.25 1.50
C GLY A 216 -15.28 -14.61 2.76
N PRO A 217 -14.54 -15.37 3.57
CA PRO A 217 -13.74 -14.80 4.64
C PRO A 217 -12.60 -13.93 4.06
N VAL A 218 -12.08 -13.01 4.86
CA VAL A 218 -10.87 -12.26 4.52
C VAL A 218 -9.70 -13.22 4.39
N ASP A 219 -9.09 -13.28 3.21
CA ASP A 219 -7.81 -13.96 3.02
C ASP A 219 -6.70 -13.09 3.62
N ARG A 220 -6.21 -13.49 4.79
CA ARG A 220 -5.12 -12.77 5.44
C ARG A 220 -3.79 -13.04 4.75
N ASP A 221 -3.63 -14.14 4.01
CA ASP A 221 -2.37 -14.49 3.33
C ASP A 221 -2.19 -13.77 1.98
N GLU A 222 -3.19 -12.99 1.54
CA GLU A 222 -3.13 -12.25 0.28
C GLU A 222 -2.10 -11.12 0.30
N TRP A 223 -1.23 -11.10 -0.71
CA TRP A 223 -0.25 -10.04 -0.93
C TRP A 223 -0.82 -8.94 -1.82
N TRP A 224 -0.41 -7.70 -1.55
CA TRP A 224 -0.75 -6.51 -2.32
C TRP A 224 0.40 -5.99 -3.19
N MET A 225 1.53 -6.69 -3.18
CA MET A 225 2.67 -6.45 -4.06
C MET A 225 3.10 -7.75 -4.71
N THR A 226 3.58 -7.66 -5.95
CA THR A 226 4.10 -8.82 -6.69
C THR A 226 5.57 -9.05 -6.33
N PRO A 227 6.09 -10.29 -6.39
CA PRO A 227 7.48 -10.60 -6.07
C PRO A 227 8.54 -9.76 -6.80
N GLN A 228 8.26 -9.35 -8.04
CA GLN A 228 9.14 -8.54 -8.88
C GLN A 228 9.03 -7.02 -8.64
N THR A 229 8.25 -6.59 -7.65
CA THR A 229 8.12 -5.17 -7.29
C THR A 229 9.29 -4.75 -6.39
N VAL A 230 10.04 -3.73 -6.79
CA VAL A 230 11.08 -3.12 -5.92
C VAL A 230 10.41 -2.13 -4.97
N ASN A 231 9.86 -2.65 -3.88
CA ASN A 231 9.25 -1.86 -2.80
C ASN A 231 9.09 -2.75 -1.54
N ALA A 232 8.55 -2.22 -0.46
CA ALA A 232 8.05 -2.96 0.70
C ALA A 232 6.69 -2.39 1.14
N LEU A 233 5.99 -3.10 2.03
CA LEU A 233 4.63 -2.71 2.40
C LEU A 233 4.23 -3.15 3.80
N ASN A 234 3.65 -2.22 4.57
CA ASN A 234 2.81 -2.49 5.73
C ASN A 234 1.32 -2.51 5.36
N LEU A 235 0.63 -3.56 5.80
CA LEU A 235 -0.79 -3.79 5.63
C LEU A 235 -1.47 -3.73 7.01
N PRO A 236 -2.02 -2.58 7.43
CA PRO A 236 -2.51 -2.40 8.80
C PRO A 236 -3.70 -3.30 9.13
N MET A 237 -4.59 -3.57 8.17
CA MET A 237 -5.75 -4.45 8.38
C MET A 237 -5.37 -5.93 8.54
N GLN A 238 -4.25 -6.35 7.95
CA GLN A 238 -3.71 -7.70 8.10
C GLN A 238 -2.70 -7.79 9.27
N ASN A 239 -2.27 -6.65 9.81
CA ASN A 239 -1.10 -6.49 10.67
C ASN A 239 0.11 -7.23 10.06
N MET A 240 0.41 -6.95 8.79
CA MET A 240 1.37 -7.70 7.99
C MET A 240 2.39 -6.76 7.33
N ILE A 241 3.66 -7.17 7.31
CA ILE A 241 4.71 -6.54 6.50
C ILE A 241 5.12 -7.48 5.37
N VAL A 242 5.37 -6.93 4.19
CA VAL A 242 5.70 -7.68 2.97
C VAL A 242 6.95 -7.11 2.33
N PHE A 243 7.91 -7.98 2.05
CA PHE A 243 9.14 -7.68 1.32
C PHE A 243 9.20 -8.56 0.07
N PRO A 244 8.76 -8.08 -1.11
CA PRO A 244 8.93 -8.76 -2.39
C PRO A 244 10.37 -9.17 -2.67
N ALA A 245 10.57 -10.20 -3.49
CA ALA A 245 11.89 -10.70 -3.83
C ALA A 245 12.80 -9.64 -4.47
N ALA A 246 12.25 -8.74 -5.28
CA ALA A 246 13.03 -7.75 -6.02
C ALA A 246 13.62 -6.61 -5.16
N ILE A 247 13.11 -6.35 -3.95
CA ILE A 247 13.80 -5.43 -3.04
C ILE A 247 15.00 -6.11 -2.35
N LEU A 248 15.12 -7.44 -2.43
CA LEU A 248 16.20 -8.22 -1.83
C LEU A 248 17.36 -8.45 -2.83
N GLU A 249 17.68 -7.41 -3.59
CA GLU A 249 18.78 -7.37 -4.57
C GLU A 249 19.90 -6.41 -4.12
N PRO A 250 21.12 -6.53 -4.69
CA PRO A 250 22.23 -5.63 -4.38
C PRO A 250 21.83 -4.16 -4.56
N THR A 251 22.20 -3.34 -3.56
CA THR A 251 21.76 -1.95 -3.22
C THR A 251 21.00 -1.93 -1.90
N PHE A 252 20.11 -2.90 -1.66
CA PHE A 252 19.41 -3.04 -0.39
C PHE A 252 19.92 -4.23 0.43
N PHE A 253 20.15 -5.35 -0.23
CA PHE A 253 20.55 -6.60 0.40
C PHE A 253 21.58 -7.35 -0.45
N ASP A 254 22.71 -7.69 0.16
CA ASP A 254 23.68 -8.63 -0.40
C ASP A 254 24.04 -9.66 0.67
N PRO A 255 23.72 -10.96 0.46
CA PRO A 255 24.00 -12.00 1.45
C PRO A 255 25.49 -12.21 1.73
N ASN A 256 26.38 -11.62 0.92
CA ASN A 256 27.83 -11.70 1.09
C ASN A 256 28.46 -10.38 1.60
N ALA A 257 27.67 -9.32 1.79
CA ALA A 257 28.16 -8.06 2.31
C ALA A 257 28.32 -8.09 3.84
N ASP A 258 29.08 -7.12 4.37
CA ASP A 258 29.15 -6.88 5.81
C ASP A 258 27.74 -6.60 6.37
N ALA A 259 27.47 -7.13 7.57
CA ALA A 259 26.15 -7.00 8.18
C ALA A 259 25.72 -5.54 8.35
N ALA A 260 26.64 -4.62 8.63
CA ALA A 260 26.34 -3.20 8.77
C ALA A 260 25.71 -2.61 7.50
N VAL A 261 26.15 -3.06 6.31
CA VAL A 261 25.58 -2.63 5.02
C VAL A 261 24.12 -3.07 4.93
N ASN A 262 23.85 -4.35 5.20
CA ASN A 262 22.48 -4.87 5.13
C ASN A 262 21.57 -4.24 6.19
N TYR A 263 22.04 -4.05 7.43
CA TYR A 263 21.25 -3.40 8.46
C TYR A 263 21.01 -1.91 8.20
N GLY A 264 21.97 -1.20 7.59
CA GLY A 264 21.80 0.20 7.20
C GLY A 264 20.88 0.40 5.99
N ALA A 265 20.80 -0.60 5.10
CA ALA A 265 19.96 -0.57 3.91
C ALA A 265 18.63 -1.32 4.14
N ILE A 266 18.55 -2.62 3.80
CA ILE A 266 17.29 -3.38 3.97
C ILE A 266 16.83 -3.43 5.43
N GLY A 267 17.73 -3.38 6.41
CA GLY A 267 17.36 -3.29 7.82
C GLY A 267 16.60 -2.01 8.15
N GLY A 268 17.02 -0.88 7.58
CA GLY A 268 16.29 0.39 7.67
C GLY A 268 14.88 0.27 7.10
N VAL A 269 14.73 -0.37 5.94
CA VAL A 269 13.43 -0.64 5.30
C VAL A 269 12.55 -1.56 6.17
N ILE A 270 13.11 -2.63 6.74
CA ILE A 270 12.35 -3.50 7.65
C ILE A 270 11.88 -2.72 8.87
N GLY A 271 12.76 -1.93 9.47
CA GLY A 271 12.40 -1.07 10.59
C GLY A 271 11.29 -0.09 10.22
N HIS A 272 11.38 0.52 9.04
CA HIS A 272 10.38 1.43 8.49
C HIS A 272 9.00 0.74 8.38
N GLU A 273 8.93 -0.44 7.77
CA GLU A 273 7.67 -1.19 7.65
C GLU A 273 7.10 -1.65 9.00
N VAL A 274 7.94 -1.98 9.98
CA VAL A 274 7.46 -2.28 11.34
C VAL A 274 6.84 -1.05 11.97
N VAL A 275 7.48 0.12 11.82
CA VAL A 275 7.02 1.38 12.41
C VAL A 275 5.73 1.88 11.75
N HIS A 276 5.46 1.59 10.49
CA HIS A 276 4.15 1.87 9.90
C HIS A 276 2.99 1.22 10.66
N GLY A 277 3.23 0.15 11.43
CA GLY A 277 2.22 -0.37 12.37
C GLY A 277 1.92 0.55 13.56
N PHE A 278 2.70 1.59 13.78
CA PHE A 278 2.68 2.47 14.95
C PHE A 278 2.78 3.96 14.60
N ASP A 279 2.81 4.33 13.31
CA ASP A 279 2.77 5.71 12.86
C ASP A 279 1.39 6.36 13.11
N ASP A 280 1.16 7.59 12.63
CA ASP A 280 -0.08 8.32 12.87
C ASP A 280 -1.35 7.63 12.32
N THR A 281 -1.20 6.73 11.35
CA THR A 281 -2.28 5.91 10.79
C THR A 281 -2.32 4.51 11.40
N GLY A 282 -1.18 3.81 11.43
CA GLY A 282 -1.05 2.47 11.98
C GLY A 282 -1.40 2.40 13.46
N ALA A 283 -1.10 3.45 14.23
CA ALA A 283 -1.46 3.57 15.64
C ALA A 283 -2.98 3.48 15.90
N LEU A 284 -3.83 3.68 14.89
CA LEU A 284 -5.28 3.58 15.01
C LEU A 284 -5.81 2.14 14.92
N PHE A 285 -4.96 1.18 14.50
CA PHE A 285 -5.32 -0.22 14.34
C PHE A 285 -4.80 -1.06 15.51
N ASP A 286 -5.64 -1.94 16.05
CA ASP A 286 -5.24 -2.89 17.09
C ASP A 286 -4.40 -4.07 16.52
N ALA A 287 -3.97 -4.97 17.40
CA ALA A 287 -3.18 -6.16 17.05
C ALA A 287 -3.85 -7.12 16.05
N LYS A 288 -5.17 -7.00 15.83
CA LYS A 288 -5.94 -7.83 14.90
C LYS A 288 -6.19 -7.13 13.57
N GLY A 289 -5.81 -5.86 13.45
CA GLY A 289 -6.04 -5.00 12.30
C GLY A 289 -7.41 -4.32 12.30
N ASN A 290 -8.06 -4.20 13.47
CA ASN A 290 -9.30 -3.44 13.57
C ASN A 290 -9.01 -1.99 13.89
N LEU A 291 -9.72 -1.07 13.25
CA LEU A 291 -9.68 0.36 13.60
C LEU A 291 -10.32 0.56 14.98
N LYS A 292 -9.50 0.61 16.03
CA LYS A 292 -9.93 0.60 17.43
C LYS A 292 -8.90 1.33 18.29
N ASN A 293 -9.37 2.29 19.10
CA ASN A 293 -8.49 2.95 20.05
C ASN A 293 -8.00 1.95 21.13
N TRP A 294 -6.69 1.82 21.27
CA TRP A 294 -6.00 1.04 22.29
C TRP A 294 -5.03 1.88 23.13
N TRP A 295 -5.05 3.21 22.94
CA TRP A 295 -4.23 4.18 23.67
C TRP A 295 -5.00 4.74 24.86
N THR A 296 -4.29 5.02 25.96
CA THR A 296 -4.82 5.94 26.96
C THR A 296 -4.84 7.38 26.40
N PRO A 297 -5.74 8.26 26.88
CA PRO A 297 -5.77 9.66 26.42
C PRO A 297 -4.45 10.41 26.65
N ALA A 298 -3.75 10.13 27.75
CA ALA A 298 -2.47 10.76 28.07
C ALA A 298 -1.35 10.32 27.09
N ASP A 299 -1.26 9.02 26.80
CA ASP A 299 -0.26 8.49 25.88
C ASP A 299 -0.51 8.98 24.43
N MET A 300 -1.78 9.05 24.00
CA MET A 300 -2.14 9.61 22.69
C MET A 300 -1.77 11.09 22.57
N ALA A 301 -1.94 11.87 23.64
CA ALA A 301 -1.52 13.27 23.65
C ALA A 301 0.00 13.42 23.53
N GLN A 302 0.77 12.58 24.23
CA GLN A 302 2.23 12.52 24.12
C GLN A 302 2.68 12.11 22.71
N PHE A 303 2.07 11.07 22.14
CA PHE A 303 2.32 10.63 20.77
C PHE A 303 2.10 11.78 19.78
N LYS A 304 0.93 12.43 19.83
CA LYS A 304 0.61 13.57 18.96
C LYS A 304 1.59 14.72 19.10
N ALA A 305 1.98 15.08 20.33
CA ALA A 305 2.93 16.17 20.56
C ALA A 305 4.30 15.89 19.93
N ARG A 306 4.81 14.66 20.07
CA ARG A 306 6.09 14.22 19.49
C ARG A 306 6.03 14.16 17.97
N SER A 307 4.96 13.59 17.41
CA SER A 307 4.74 13.53 15.96
C SER A 307 4.62 14.94 15.36
N GLN A 308 3.99 15.89 16.05
CA GLN A 308 3.90 17.28 15.59
C GLN A 308 5.23 18.02 15.61
N ALA A 309 6.12 17.72 16.55
CA ALA A 309 7.48 18.25 16.51
C ALA A 309 8.24 17.78 15.25
N LEU A 310 8.06 16.51 14.85
CA LEU A 310 8.63 15.97 13.62
C LEU A 310 8.01 16.63 12.38
N ALA A 311 6.68 16.80 12.35
CA ALA A 311 6.00 17.52 11.26
C ALA A 311 6.52 18.96 11.12
N ALA A 312 6.75 19.65 12.24
CA ALA A 312 7.29 21.01 12.24
C ALA A 312 8.73 21.04 11.68
N GLN A 313 9.58 20.08 12.07
CA GLN A 313 10.93 19.96 11.51
C GLN A 313 10.90 19.80 9.99
N TYR A 314 10.12 18.86 9.47
CA TYR A 314 10.07 18.63 8.02
C TYR A 314 9.43 19.79 7.26
N SER A 315 8.48 20.51 7.87
CA SER A 315 7.88 21.70 7.24
C SER A 315 8.86 22.87 7.06
N ALA A 316 9.98 22.85 7.79
CA ALA A 316 11.05 23.83 7.62
C ALA A 316 12.01 23.49 6.46
N TYR A 317 11.93 22.30 5.87
CA TYR A 317 12.75 21.94 4.72
C TYR A 317 12.23 22.56 3.43
N GLU A 318 13.15 23.06 2.62
CA GLU A 318 12.91 23.75 1.35
C GLU A 318 13.75 23.05 0.24
N PRO A 319 13.26 21.94 -0.33
CA PRO A 319 14.00 21.21 -1.37
C PRO A 319 14.24 22.04 -2.65
N LEU A 320 13.37 23.01 -2.94
CA LEU A 320 13.51 23.95 -4.04
C LEU A 320 13.11 25.35 -3.56
N PRO A 321 13.70 26.43 -4.10
CA PRO A 321 13.37 27.80 -3.70
C PRO A 321 11.86 28.08 -3.74
N GLY A 322 11.30 28.50 -2.60
CA GLY A 322 9.89 28.79 -2.39
C GLY A 322 8.98 27.57 -2.22
N LEU A 323 9.53 26.35 -2.26
CA LEU A 323 8.78 25.10 -2.08
C LEU A 323 9.16 24.46 -0.75
N HIS A 324 8.28 24.60 0.24
CA HIS A 324 8.40 23.90 1.52
C HIS A 324 7.67 22.56 1.50
N LEU A 325 8.23 21.57 2.20
CA LEU A 325 7.51 20.32 2.43
C LEU A 325 6.28 20.58 3.31
N ASN A 326 5.22 19.81 3.10
CA ASN A 326 4.11 19.74 4.04
C ASN A 326 4.41 18.64 5.06
N GLY A 327 4.99 18.99 6.20
CA GLY A 327 5.42 18.00 7.20
C GLY A 327 4.28 17.17 7.80
N ASN A 328 3.03 17.66 7.76
CA ASN A 328 1.86 16.85 8.14
C ASN A 328 1.48 15.82 7.07
N GLN A 329 1.73 16.13 5.79
CA GLN A 329 1.46 15.21 4.69
C GLN A 329 2.43 14.03 4.66
N VAL A 330 3.69 14.25 5.03
CA VAL A 330 4.74 13.22 5.04
C VAL A 330 5.00 12.61 6.42
N LEU A 331 4.13 12.89 7.40
CA LEU A 331 4.38 12.57 8.80
C LEU A 331 4.57 11.07 9.06
N GLY A 332 3.70 10.22 8.51
CA GLY A 332 3.78 8.77 8.69
C GLY A 332 5.11 8.20 8.22
N GLU A 333 5.51 8.54 6.99
CA GLU A 333 6.80 8.18 6.39
C GLU A 333 7.98 8.66 7.24
N ASN A 334 7.94 9.91 7.73
CA ASN A 334 9.02 10.46 8.54
C ASN A 334 9.15 9.77 9.91
N ILE A 335 8.02 9.37 10.52
CA ILE A 335 8.02 8.56 11.75
C ILE A 335 8.65 7.20 11.44
N ALA A 336 8.25 6.57 10.34
CA ALA A 336 8.74 5.28 9.87
C ALA A 336 10.25 5.30 9.60
N ASP A 337 10.75 6.30 8.89
CA ASP A 337 12.19 6.48 8.63
C ASP A 337 12.99 6.64 9.91
N LEU A 338 12.59 7.57 10.78
CA LEU A 338 13.33 7.91 11.98
C LEU A 338 13.41 6.73 12.95
N ALA A 339 12.25 6.16 13.31
CA ALA A 339 12.21 5.06 14.26
C ALA A 339 12.66 3.74 13.63
N GLY A 340 12.47 3.57 12.32
CA GLY A 340 12.87 2.39 11.58
C GLY A 340 14.38 2.25 11.51
N LEU A 341 15.09 3.31 11.10
CA LEU A 341 16.55 3.32 11.07
C LEU A 341 17.14 3.14 12.48
N ALA A 342 16.56 3.78 13.49
CA ALA A 342 17.00 3.61 14.88
C ALA A 342 16.82 2.16 15.37
N SER A 343 15.75 1.48 14.93
CA SER A 343 15.49 0.07 15.28
C SER A 343 16.42 -0.88 14.54
N ALA A 344 16.73 -0.58 13.27
CA ALA A 344 17.72 -1.31 12.49
C ALA A 344 19.12 -1.20 13.09
N TYR A 345 19.49 -0.01 13.57
CA TYR A 345 20.75 0.22 14.27
C TYR A 345 20.85 -0.57 15.58
N ASP A 346 19.80 -0.56 16.40
CA ASP A 346 19.74 -1.38 17.62
C ASP A 346 19.83 -2.87 17.29
N ALA A 347 19.16 -3.32 16.22
CA ALA A 347 19.19 -4.71 15.77
C ALA A 347 20.57 -5.14 15.22
N TYR A 348 21.29 -4.23 14.57
CA TYR A 348 22.67 -4.45 14.16
C TYR A 348 23.57 -4.74 15.37
N HIS A 349 23.51 -3.90 16.41
CA HIS A 349 24.28 -4.13 17.64
C HIS A 349 23.90 -5.44 18.34
N LEU A 350 22.61 -5.81 18.34
CA LEU A 350 22.18 -7.12 18.83
C LEU A 350 22.79 -8.27 18.03
N SER A 351 22.90 -8.12 16.70
CA SER A 351 23.48 -9.13 15.80
C SER A 351 24.97 -9.40 16.07
N LEU A 352 25.70 -8.40 16.59
CA LEU A 352 27.12 -8.53 16.96
C LEU A 352 27.34 -9.39 18.22
N LYS A 353 26.29 -9.73 18.97
CA LYS A 353 26.36 -10.59 20.18
C LYS A 353 27.42 -10.12 21.20
N GLY A 354 27.57 -8.80 21.34
CA GLY A 354 28.53 -8.18 22.26
C GLY A 354 29.95 -7.98 21.71
N GLN A 355 30.19 -8.30 20.43
CA GLN A 355 31.44 -7.92 19.74
C GLN A 355 31.40 -6.44 19.34
N ALA A 356 32.58 -5.82 19.19
CA ALA A 356 32.68 -4.46 18.67
C ALA A 356 32.30 -4.44 17.19
N ALA A 357 31.64 -3.36 16.76
CA ALA A 357 31.47 -3.10 15.33
C ALA A 357 32.86 -2.92 14.68
N PRO A 358 33.08 -3.48 13.48
CA PRO A 358 34.36 -3.39 12.76
C PRO A 358 34.77 -1.96 12.41
#